data_AF-A0A433PJT7-F1
#
_entry.id   AF-A0A433PJT7-F1
#
_cell.length_a   1.000
_cell.length_b   1.000
_cell.length_c   1.000
_cell.angle_alpha   90.00
_cell.angle_beta   90.00
_cell.angle_gamma   90.00
#
_symmetry.space_group_name_H-M   'P 1'
#
loop_
_entity.id
_entity.type
_entity.pdbx_description
1 polymer ?
#
loop_
_entity_poly.entity_id
_entity_poly.type
_entity_poly.pdbx_seq_one_letter_code
_entity_poly.pdbx_strand_id
1 'polypeptide(L)'
;MYNHIIRLKHIETRRNLHSHHGYRSPITGQQEATAFGNKSDENDHWSVERFGYQGGPQSGGEWRVDDVFILRHVPTGHTLRSHEEKLGSEDINEVSV
;
A
#
# COMPACT_ATOMS: atom_id res chain seq x y z
N MET A 1 10.36 -0.02 11.73
CA MET A 1 9.61 0.52 12.88
C MET A 1 8.24 0.95 12.39
N TYR A 2 7.23 0.92 13.25
CA TYR A 2 5.93 1.54 12.96
C TYR A 2 6.07 3.05 12.79
N ASN A 3 5.13 3.65 12.06
CA ASN A 3 5.04 5.06 11.73
C ASN A 3 6.24 5.60 10.92
N HIS A 4 6.99 4.69 10.27
CA HIS A 4 8.00 5.05 9.29
C HIS A 4 7.43 4.99 7.88
N ILE A 5 7.91 5.92 7.05
CA ILE A 5 7.65 5.92 5.61
C ILE A 5 8.64 4.95 4.96
N ILE A 6 8.11 3.98 4.22
CA ILE A 6 8.86 3.00 3.46
C ILE A 6 8.48 3.08 1.97
N ARG A 7 9.29 2.40 1.15
CA ARG A 7 9.01 2.12 -0.25
C ARG A 7 9.22 0.63 -0.49
N LEU A 8 8.28 -0.02 -1.17
CA LEU A 8 8.38 -1.43 -1.52
C LEU A 8 8.79 -1.54 -2.99
N LYS A 9 9.99 -2.06 -3.23
CA LYS A 9 10.56 -2.21 -4.58
C LYS A 9 10.67 -3.68 -4.95
N HIS A 10 10.05 -4.04 -6.07
CA HIS A 10 10.22 -5.37 -6.62
C HIS A 10 11.65 -5.57 -7.11
N ILE A 11 12.31 -6.66 -6.67
CA ILE A 11 13.76 -6.85 -6.86
C ILE A 11 14.10 -7.01 -8.35
N GLU A 12 13.36 -7.85 -9.06
CA GLU A 12 13.62 -8.19 -10.46
C GLU A 12 13.31 -7.02 -11.40
N THR A 13 12.07 -6.51 -11.35
CA THR A 13 11.62 -5.47 -12.29
C THR A 13 12.06 -4.06 -11.90
N ARG A 14 12.55 -3.89 -10.66
CA ARG A 14 12.97 -2.59 -10.09
C ARG A 14 11.85 -1.54 -10.05
N ARG A 15 10.58 -1.98 -10.11
CA ARG A 15 9.40 -1.12 -9.97
C ARG A 15 8.97 -0.99 -8.52
N ASN A 16 8.37 0.14 -8.16
CA ASN A 16 7.86 0.37 -6.81
C ASN A 16 6.36 0.09 -6.73
N LEU A 17 5.90 -0.33 -5.55
CA LEU A 17 4.48 -0.26 -5.20
C LEU A 17 4.08 1.23 -5.16
N HIS A 18 3.13 1.59 -5.99
CA HIS A 18 2.78 2.96 -6.31
C HIS A 18 1.27 3.15 -6.31
N SER A 19 0.83 4.35 -5.97
CA SER A 19 -0.55 4.77 -6.17
C SER A 19 -0.65 6.27 -6.33
N HIS A 20 -1.71 6.76 -6.94
CA HIS A 20 -1.86 8.18 -7.24
C HIS A 20 -3.32 8.62 -7.19
N HIS A 21 -3.51 9.90 -6.92
CA HIS A 21 -4.83 10.47 -6.82
C HIS A 21 -5.54 10.51 -8.18
N GLY A 22 -6.82 10.14 -8.21
CA GLY A 22 -7.70 10.34 -9.38
C GLY A 22 -7.75 9.19 -10.39
N TYR A 23 -6.96 8.13 -10.19
CA TYR A 23 -6.99 6.94 -11.04
C TYR A 23 -7.74 5.81 -10.35
N ARG A 24 -8.60 5.15 -11.13
CA ARG A 24 -9.56 4.15 -10.64
C ARG A 24 -9.11 2.76 -11.04
N SER A 25 -9.11 1.86 -10.06
CA SER A 25 -8.99 0.43 -10.24
C SER A 25 -10.08 -0.10 -11.19
N PRO A 26 -9.75 -1.09 -12.03
CA PRO A 26 -10.59 -1.47 -13.16
C PRO A 26 -11.88 -2.20 -12.76
N ILE A 27 -11.95 -2.83 -11.58
CA ILE A 27 -13.11 -3.63 -11.17
C ILE A 27 -13.98 -2.85 -10.20
N THR A 28 -13.44 -2.42 -9.06
CA THR A 28 -14.23 -1.73 -8.02
C THR A 28 -14.32 -0.22 -8.20
N GLY A 29 -13.45 0.37 -9.01
CA GLY A 29 -13.37 1.83 -9.14
C GLY A 29 -12.78 2.56 -7.93
N GLN A 30 -12.20 1.83 -6.96
CA GLN A 30 -11.36 2.36 -5.87
C GLN A 30 -10.05 2.95 -6.41
N GLN A 31 -9.19 3.54 -5.58
CA GLN A 31 -7.91 4.08 -6.06
C GLN A 31 -7.00 2.92 -6.54
N GLU A 32 -6.37 3.04 -7.70
CA GLU A 32 -5.55 1.94 -8.25
C GLU A 32 -4.24 1.74 -7.48
N ALA A 33 -3.81 0.48 -7.33
CA ALA A 33 -2.46 0.13 -6.91
C ALA A 33 -1.69 -0.39 -8.14
N THR A 34 -0.45 0.08 -8.33
CA THR A 34 0.38 -0.33 -9.48
C THR A 34 1.80 -0.69 -9.08
N ALA A 35 2.47 -1.43 -9.98
CA ALA A 35 3.92 -1.55 -9.99
C ALA A 35 4.48 -0.56 -11.02
N PHE A 36 4.93 0.62 -10.57
CA PHE A 36 5.28 1.74 -11.44
C PHE A 36 6.77 2.08 -11.41
N GLY A 37 7.23 2.59 -12.56
CA GLY A 37 8.48 3.33 -12.69
C GLY A 37 9.78 2.55 -12.50
N ASN A 38 10.89 3.24 -12.79
CA ASN A 38 12.26 2.82 -12.46
C ASN A 38 12.96 3.86 -11.57
N LYS A 39 12.36 5.06 -11.51
CA LYS A 39 12.72 6.20 -10.67
C LYS A 39 11.58 6.39 -9.67
N SER A 40 11.94 6.71 -8.44
CA SER A 40 10.97 6.84 -7.36
C SER A 40 10.47 8.27 -7.21
N ASP A 41 9.23 8.42 -6.77
CA ASP A 41 8.61 9.70 -6.43
C ASP A 41 7.87 9.63 -5.06
N GLU A 42 6.98 10.59 -4.82
CA GLU A 42 6.19 10.71 -3.59
C GLU A 42 5.02 9.71 -3.53
N ASN A 43 4.55 9.23 -4.68
CA ASN A 43 3.48 8.25 -4.82
C ASN A 43 3.93 6.81 -4.50
N ASP A 44 5.22 6.64 -4.21
CA ASP A 44 5.79 5.38 -3.70
C ASP A 44 5.86 5.35 -2.16
N HIS A 45 5.44 6.41 -1.46
CA HIS A 45 5.55 6.51 0.00
C HIS A 45 4.40 5.82 0.73
N TRP A 46 4.74 4.85 1.57
CA TRP A 46 3.80 4.10 2.40
C TRP A 46 4.17 4.20 3.88
N SER A 47 3.22 4.60 4.72
CA SER A 47 3.35 4.54 6.18
C SER A 47 3.01 3.14 6.67
N VAL A 48 3.89 2.57 7.51
CA VAL A 48 3.65 1.28 8.19
C VAL A 48 2.93 1.55 9.50
N GLU A 49 1.64 1.22 9.58
CA GLU A 49 0.80 1.45 10.75
C GLU A 49 0.47 0.13 11.46
N ARG A 50 0.30 0.17 12.78
CA ARG A 50 -0.10 -1.02 13.54
C ARG A 50 -1.60 -1.30 13.34
N PHE A 51 -1.96 -2.54 13.05
CA PHE A 51 -3.36 -2.92 12.93
C PHE A 51 -4.08 -2.80 14.29
N GLY A 52 -5.31 -2.26 14.31
CA GLY A 52 -6.10 -2.08 15.53
C GLY A 52 -5.71 -0.87 16.39
N TYR A 53 -4.79 -0.02 15.95
CA TYR A 53 -4.39 1.18 16.70
C TYR A 53 -5.44 2.30 16.60
N GLN A 54 -6.11 2.64 17.71
CA GLN A 54 -7.17 3.68 17.76
C GLN A 54 -6.73 5.05 18.28
N GLY A 55 -5.42 5.34 18.30
CA GLY A 55 -4.93 6.68 18.57
C GLY A 55 -4.48 6.92 20.01
N GLY A 56 -3.19 7.18 20.12
CA GLY A 56 -2.48 7.78 21.24
C GLY A 56 -1.11 8.24 20.72
N PRO A 57 -0.30 8.97 21.50
CA PRO A 57 1.09 9.19 21.13
C PRO A 57 1.87 7.93 21.49
N GLN A 58 2.14 7.07 20.51
CA GLN A 58 3.21 6.07 20.64
C GLN A 58 4.35 6.48 19.74
N SER A 59 5.45 6.82 20.39
CA SER A 59 6.76 7.11 19.83
C SER A 59 7.32 5.84 19.21
N GLY A 60 6.91 5.56 17.97
CA GLY A 60 7.44 4.43 17.21
C GLY A 60 7.28 3.08 17.92
N GLY A 61 7.94 2.08 17.36
CA GLY A 61 7.93 0.72 17.87
C GLY A 61 8.51 -0.22 16.84
N GLU A 62 9.16 -1.27 17.28
CA GLU A 62 9.64 -2.30 16.36
C GLU A 62 8.44 -3.03 15.75
N TRP A 63 8.53 -3.27 14.44
CA TRP A 63 7.65 -4.21 13.76
C TRP A 63 8.35 -5.57 13.82
N ARG A 64 7.66 -6.59 14.34
CA ARG A 64 8.15 -7.96 14.48
C ARG A 64 7.51 -8.87 13.44
N VAL A 65 8.15 -10.01 13.20
CA VAL A 65 7.54 -11.10 12.44
C VAL A 65 6.19 -11.46 13.09
N ASP A 66 5.21 -11.79 12.26
CA ASP A 66 3.81 -12.11 12.62
C ASP A 66 2.93 -10.95 13.12
N ASP A 67 3.47 -9.75 13.28
CA ASP A 67 2.62 -8.58 13.55
C ASP A 67 1.76 -8.25 12.31
N VAL A 68 0.47 -8.00 12.55
CA VAL A 68 -0.43 -7.44 11.54
C VAL A 68 -0.22 -5.93 11.45
N PHE A 69 -0.03 -5.42 10.24
CA PHE A 69 0.18 -4.01 9.96
C PHE A 69 -0.67 -3.55 8.78
N ILE A 70 -0.80 -2.24 8.66
CA ILE A 70 -1.50 -1.55 7.58
C ILE A 70 -0.45 -0.77 6.77
N LEU A 71 -0.58 -0.78 5.46
CA LEU A 71 0.14 0.15 4.57
C LEU A 71 -0.81 1.28 4.21
N ARG A 72 -0.51 2.49 4.68
CA ARG A 72 -1.23 3.70 4.29
C ARG A 72 -0.44 4.48 3.24
N HIS A 73 -1.04 4.73 2.10
CA HIS A 73 -0.47 5.57 1.07
C HIS A 73 -0.35 7.00 1.58
N VAL A 74 0.88 7.53 1.66
CA VAL A 74 1.15 8.82 2.32
C VAL A 74 0.44 9.99 1.60
N PRO A 75 0.53 10.13 0.26
CA PRO A 75 -0.11 11.24 -0.44
C PRO A 75 -1.64 11.30 -0.33
N THR A 76 -2.32 10.14 -0.29
CA THR A 76 -3.80 10.09 -0.33
C THR A 76 -4.44 9.72 1.00
N GLY A 77 -3.66 9.23 1.96
CA GLY A 77 -4.16 8.79 3.27
C GLY A 77 -4.99 7.51 3.21
N HIS A 78 -5.16 6.88 2.04
CA HIS A 78 -5.92 5.66 1.86
C HIS A 78 -5.04 4.42 2.14
N THR A 79 -5.67 3.27 2.42
CA THR A 79 -4.96 2.05 2.86
C THR A 79 -4.95 1.02 1.75
N LEU A 80 -3.81 0.36 1.53
CA LEU A 80 -3.76 -0.77 0.60
C LEU A 80 -4.70 -1.90 1.06
N ARG A 81 -5.54 -2.39 0.16
CA ARG A 81 -6.51 -3.45 0.43
C ARG A 81 -6.56 -4.46 -0.71
N SER A 82 -6.76 -5.72 -0.35
CA SER A 82 -7.27 -6.74 -1.27
C SER A 82 -8.74 -6.98 -1.00
N HIS A 83 -9.47 -7.48 -1.99
CA HIS A 83 -10.87 -7.88 -1.85
C HIS A 83 -11.20 -9.05 -2.79
N GLU A 84 -12.42 -9.58 -2.72
CA GLU A 84 -12.83 -10.79 -3.44
C GLU A 84 -13.05 -10.58 -4.95
N GLU A 85 -13.18 -9.32 -5.39
CA GLU A 85 -13.31 -9.00 -6.81
C GLU A 85 -12.08 -9.41 -7.62
N LYS A 86 -12.30 -10.04 -8.78
CA LYS A 86 -11.24 -10.66 -9.59
C LYS A 86 -10.83 -9.79 -10.78
N LEU A 87 -9.54 -9.75 -11.07
CA LEU A 87 -8.99 -9.16 -12.28
C LEU A 87 -9.09 -10.15 -13.45
N GLY A 88 -10.07 -9.91 -14.34
CA GLY A 88 -10.26 -10.70 -15.55
C GLY A 88 -10.78 -12.11 -15.28
N SER A 89 -10.39 -13.08 -16.11
CA SER A 89 -10.80 -14.49 -15.99
C SER A 89 -9.89 -15.33 -15.10
N GLU A 90 -8.82 -14.73 -14.55
CA GLU A 90 -7.87 -15.42 -13.69
C GLU A 90 -8.30 -15.33 -12.22
N ASP A 91 -7.86 -16.28 -11.41
CA ASP A 91 -8.11 -16.32 -9.96
C ASP A 91 -7.21 -15.34 -9.19
N ILE A 92 -7.12 -14.11 -9.69
CA ILE A 92 -6.29 -13.03 -9.14
C ILE A 92 -7.23 -11.97 -8.57
N ASN A 93 -7.10 -11.69 -7.28
CA ASN A 93 -7.85 -10.62 -6.62
C ASN A 93 -7.35 -9.25 -7.09
N GLU A 94 -8.26 -8.31 -7.29
CA GLU A 94 -7.93 -6.90 -7.39
C GLU A 94 -7.33 -6.41 -6.06
N VAL A 95 -6.25 -5.64 -6.19
CA VAL A 95 -5.61 -4.91 -5.09
C VAL A 95 -5.77 -3.43 -5.39
N SER A 96 -6.31 -2.70 -4.43
CA SER A 96 -6.64 -1.28 -4.54
C SER A 96 -6.14 -0.52 -3.32
N VAL A 97 -6.27 0.79 -3.35
CA VAL A 97 -5.93 1.72 -2.26
C VAL A 97 -7.20 2.43 -1.79
#